data_AF-A0A534Z089-F1
#
_entry.id   AF-A0A534Z089-F1
#
_cell.length_a   1.000
_cell.length_b   1.000
_cell.length_c   1.000
_cell.angle_alpha   90.00
_cell.angle_beta   90.00
_cell.angle_gamma   90.00
#
_symmetry.space_group_name_H-M   'P 1'
#
loop_
_entity.id
_entity.type
_entity.pdbx_description
1 polymer ?
#
loop_
_entity_poly.entity_id
_entity_poly.type
_entity_poly.pdbx_seq_one_letter_code
_entity_poly.pdbx_strand_id
1 'polypeptide(L)'
;GPLGDGSHGHYDLLNVEIAAGGRPLVVDPGRYSYSEASPNWRRWFRGTAAHNTVCVDGLDQTPYARGKPDEAVAQARFLGRHRATGLDVLHGEVRSPCYEVVHTRRVVFVAGEYWLLEDRLRGDRAHRYDLRFHLSADAWQRTEMAAGPANAIVRAPGLALVVARAGTPRLEAGWVAESYGVKYQAPVVSIAVDGRAEVTFTTLIVPLAPGRIPPSLAVHGGDGATVVEVRGTGPDGRASDWVGWRSTRGRLELGPLEVRGVAAWLRQSESGEIVVLGACDTDT
;
A
#
# COMPACT_ATOMS: atom_id res chain seq x y z
N GLY A 1 -9.52 -10.21 5.79
CA GLY A 1 -10.88 -10.80 5.76
C GLY A 1 -11.55 -10.54 7.09
N PRO A 2 -12.66 -11.22 7.45
CA PRO A 2 -13.17 -11.17 8.82
C PRO A 2 -12.09 -11.54 9.84
N LEU A 3 -12.18 -11.00 11.06
CA LEU A 3 -11.24 -11.34 12.13
C LEU A 3 -11.25 -12.85 12.37
N GLY A 4 -10.06 -13.46 12.36
CA GLY A 4 -9.90 -14.89 12.61
C GLY A 4 -10.42 -15.29 13.99
N ASP A 5 -10.85 -16.55 14.11
CA ASP A 5 -11.47 -17.04 15.34
C ASP A 5 -10.48 -17.16 16.51
N GLY A 6 -11.04 -17.19 17.73
CA GLY A 6 -10.29 -17.22 18.97
C GLY A 6 -9.37 -16.01 19.13
N SER A 7 -8.13 -16.25 19.55
CA SER A 7 -7.15 -15.20 19.86
C SER A 7 -6.04 -15.10 18.80
N HIS A 8 -6.28 -15.61 17.59
CA HIS A 8 -5.29 -15.71 16.52
C HIS A 8 -5.35 -14.60 15.48
N GLY A 9 -6.49 -13.91 15.33
CA GLY A 9 -6.65 -12.84 14.35
C GLY A 9 -5.86 -11.59 14.74
N HIS A 10 -5.14 -11.00 13.79
CA HIS A 10 -4.45 -9.73 13.93
C HIS A 10 -5.37 -8.56 13.52
N TYR A 11 -4.99 -7.33 13.85
CA TYR A 11 -5.75 -6.12 13.50
C TYR A 11 -5.18 -5.51 12.21
N ASP A 12 -5.19 -6.34 11.16
CA ASP A 12 -4.39 -6.21 9.94
C ASP A 12 -5.25 -6.02 8.68
N LEU A 13 -6.45 -5.46 8.80
CA LEU A 13 -7.32 -5.32 7.65
C LEU A 13 -6.67 -4.38 6.61
N LEU A 14 -6.75 -4.80 5.35
CA LEU A 14 -6.09 -4.20 4.18
C LEU A 14 -4.55 -4.28 4.20
N ASN A 15 -3.96 -5.09 5.09
CA ASN A 15 -2.56 -5.46 5.01
C ASN A 15 -2.21 -6.08 3.64
N VAL A 16 -0.97 -5.88 3.22
CA VAL A 16 -0.40 -6.47 2.01
C VAL A 16 0.97 -7.05 2.31
N GLU A 17 1.32 -8.13 1.63
CA GLU A 17 2.68 -8.66 1.57
C GLU A 17 3.09 -8.75 0.10
N ILE A 18 4.31 -8.33 -0.21
CA ILE A 18 4.80 -8.22 -1.58
C ILE A 18 6.15 -8.92 -1.68
N ALA A 19 6.26 -9.83 -2.64
CA ALA A 19 7.48 -10.56 -2.95
C ALA A 19 7.75 -10.53 -4.45
N ALA A 20 9.02 -10.47 -4.82
CA ALA A 20 9.48 -10.52 -6.21
C ALA A 20 10.91 -11.06 -6.27
N GLY A 21 11.30 -11.65 -7.41
CA GLY A 21 12.66 -12.17 -7.59
C GLY A 21 13.07 -13.20 -6.54
N GLY A 22 12.11 -14.02 -6.05
CA GLY A 22 12.36 -15.04 -5.04
C GLY A 22 12.59 -14.52 -3.62
N ARG A 23 12.25 -13.25 -3.32
CA ARG A 23 12.42 -12.66 -1.98
C ARG A 23 11.21 -11.85 -1.51
N PRO A 24 10.97 -11.80 -0.19
CA PRO A 24 10.02 -10.87 0.41
C PRO A 24 10.55 -9.43 0.39
N LEU A 25 9.70 -8.48 0.03
CA LEU A 25 10.01 -7.05 -0.04
C LEU A 25 9.25 -6.26 1.04
N VAL A 26 7.93 -6.45 1.10
CA VAL A 26 7.03 -5.91 2.13
C VAL A 26 6.42 -7.11 2.85
N VAL A 27 6.54 -7.17 4.18
CA VAL A 27 6.27 -8.38 4.96
C VAL A 27 5.29 -8.12 6.08
N ASP A 28 4.55 -9.15 6.46
CA ASP A 28 3.90 -9.17 7.77
C ASP A 28 4.95 -9.39 8.87
N PRO A 29 4.82 -8.75 10.04
CA PRO A 29 5.74 -8.94 11.16
C PRO A 29 5.65 -10.35 11.76
N GLY A 30 4.60 -11.12 11.47
CA GLY A 30 4.35 -12.42 12.08
C GLY A 30 3.79 -12.30 13.50
N ARG A 31 3.82 -13.41 14.26
CA ARG A 31 3.14 -13.51 15.56
C ARG A 31 4.07 -13.31 16.77
N TYR A 32 5.31 -13.75 16.63
CA TYR A 32 6.29 -13.92 17.71
C TYR A 32 5.88 -14.83 18.88
N SER A 33 4.88 -14.47 19.69
CA SER A 33 4.58 -15.15 20.96
C SER A 33 3.08 -15.17 21.31
N TYR A 34 2.66 -16.16 22.10
CA TYR A 34 1.34 -16.17 22.77
C TYR A 34 1.36 -15.51 24.16
N SER A 35 2.54 -15.15 24.66
CA SER A 35 2.69 -14.55 25.99
C SER A 35 2.16 -13.13 26.04
N GLU A 36 1.34 -12.83 27.05
CA GLU A 36 0.87 -11.49 27.42
C GLU A 36 1.75 -10.85 28.52
N ALA A 37 2.92 -11.45 28.82
CA ALA A 37 3.85 -10.93 29.82
C ALA A 37 4.47 -9.59 29.40
N SER A 38 4.99 -8.82 30.35
CA SER A 38 5.65 -7.54 30.06
C SER A 38 7.12 -7.74 29.64
N PRO A 39 7.61 -7.07 28.57
CA PRO A 39 6.84 -6.25 27.63
C PRO A 39 5.91 -7.10 26.74
N ASN A 40 4.67 -6.63 26.56
CA ASN A 40 3.62 -7.38 25.86
C ASN A 40 3.82 -7.36 24.34
N TRP A 41 4.71 -8.24 23.87
CA TRP A 41 5.01 -8.40 22.46
C TRP A 41 3.83 -8.93 21.66
N ARG A 42 3.00 -9.79 22.24
CA ARG A 42 1.81 -10.29 21.56
C ARG A 42 0.86 -9.15 21.16
N ARG A 43 0.63 -8.20 22.05
CA ARG A 43 -0.12 -6.97 21.74
C ARG A 43 0.54 -6.18 20.62
N TRP A 44 1.87 -6.04 20.64
CA TRP A 44 2.59 -5.31 19.61
C TRP A 44 2.42 -5.96 18.22
N PHE A 45 2.72 -7.26 18.09
CA PHE A 45 2.65 -7.98 16.81
C PHE A 45 1.23 -8.10 16.26
N ARG A 46 0.22 -8.02 17.13
CA ARG A 46 -1.20 -8.09 16.75
C ARG A 46 -1.78 -6.74 16.33
N GLY A 47 -1.20 -5.64 16.80
CA GLY A 47 -1.73 -4.29 16.61
C GLY A 47 -1.60 -3.79 15.18
N THR A 48 -2.50 -2.92 14.75
CA THR A 48 -2.54 -2.34 13.40
C THR A 48 -1.24 -1.65 13.01
N ALA A 49 -0.55 -1.02 13.98
CA ALA A 49 0.74 -0.38 13.76
C ALA A 49 1.85 -1.37 13.34
N ALA A 50 1.67 -2.67 13.56
CA ALA A 50 2.60 -3.70 13.13
C ALA A 50 2.36 -4.18 11.70
N HIS A 51 1.32 -3.72 11.00
CA HIS A 51 0.95 -4.21 9.67
C HIS A 51 1.10 -3.15 8.57
N ASN A 52 1.10 -3.59 7.31
CA ASN A 52 1.25 -2.76 6.12
C ASN A 52 -0.08 -2.09 5.76
N THR A 53 -0.57 -1.20 6.62
CA THR A 53 -1.85 -0.50 6.46
C THR A 53 -1.74 0.93 7.02
N VAL A 54 -2.86 1.63 7.17
CA VAL A 54 -2.90 2.99 7.72
C VAL A 54 -3.47 2.96 9.14
N CYS A 55 -2.75 3.55 10.09
CA CYS A 55 -3.27 3.82 11.44
C CYS A 55 -4.00 5.16 11.48
N VAL A 56 -5.06 5.24 12.28
CA VAL A 56 -5.80 6.48 12.57
C VAL A 56 -5.60 6.81 14.05
N ASP A 57 -5.06 7.98 14.35
CA ASP A 57 -4.78 8.47 15.71
C ASP A 57 -3.94 7.51 16.59
N GLY A 58 -3.13 6.67 15.95
CA GLY A 58 -2.34 5.62 16.63
C GLY A 58 -3.17 4.48 17.22
N LEU A 59 -4.45 4.38 16.86
CA LEU A 59 -5.37 3.34 17.31
C LEU A 59 -5.28 2.09 16.43
N ASP A 60 -5.59 0.95 17.06
CA ASP A 60 -5.88 -0.28 16.35
C ASP A 60 -7.25 -0.21 15.65
N GLN A 61 -7.39 -0.86 14.50
CA GLN A 61 -8.66 -1.01 13.80
C GLN A 61 -9.73 -1.67 14.67
N THR A 62 -9.33 -2.60 15.55
CA THR A 62 -10.21 -3.30 16.48
C THR A 62 -9.72 -3.07 17.90
N PRO A 63 -10.59 -2.81 18.89
CA PRO A 63 -10.18 -2.67 20.28
C PRO A 63 -9.43 -3.91 20.77
N TYR A 64 -8.33 -3.69 21.49
CA TYR A 64 -7.51 -4.78 21.98
C TYR A 64 -8.27 -5.64 23.00
N ALA A 65 -8.30 -6.96 22.79
CA ALA A 65 -8.76 -7.94 23.75
C ALA A 65 -7.73 -9.07 23.85
N ARG A 66 -7.44 -9.63 25.04
CA ARG A 66 -6.48 -10.76 25.16
C ARG A 66 -6.96 -11.99 24.37
N GLY A 67 -8.27 -12.20 24.33
CA GLY A 67 -8.96 -13.24 23.57
C GLY A 67 -9.56 -12.73 22.27
N LYS A 68 -10.69 -13.35 21.89
CA LYS A 68 -11.56 -12.85 20.83
C LYS A 68 -12.29 -11.60 21.35
N PRO A 69 -12.34 -10.48 20.60
CA PRO A 69 -13.20 -9.35 20.95
C PRO A 69 -14.67 -9.76 20.89
N ASP A 70 -15.47 -9.32 21.87
CA ASP A 70 -16.82 -9.85 22.07
C ASP A 70 -17.82 -9.43 20.97
N GLU A 71 -17.82 -8.16 20.52
CA GLU A 71 -18.75 -7.71 19.44
C GLU A 71 -18.21 -6.57 18.55
N ALA A 72 -17.46 -5.60 19.09
CA ALA A 72 -16.95 -4.46 18.34
C ALA A 72 -15.66 -4.82 17.59
N VAL A 73 -15.77 -5.42 16.40
CA VAL A 73 -14.63 -5.69 15.50
C VAL A 73 -14.69 -4.85 14.24
N ALA A 74 -13.53 -4.47 13.72
CA ALA A 74 -13.48 -3.83 12.40
C ALA A 74 -14.02 -4.77 11.32
N GLN A 75 -14.72 -4.19 10.36
CA GLN A 75 -15.35 -4.91 9.26
C GLN A 75 -14.66 -4.55 7.96
N ALA A 76 -14.24 -5.57 7.21
CA ALA A 76 -13.72 -5.42 5.87
C ALA A 76 -14.73 -5.89 4.82
N ARG A 77 -14.84 -5.14 3.73
CA ARG A 77 -15.63 -5.51 2.55
C ARG A 77 -14.71 -5.57 1.34
N PHE A 78 -14.75 -6.69 0.63
CA PHE A 78 -14.15 -6.79 -0.70
C PHE A 78 -15.09 -6.12 -1.70
N LEU A 79 -14.62 -5.06 -2.36
CA LEU A 79 -15.44 -4.26 -3.26
C LEU A 79 -15.42 -4.78 -4.69
N GLY A 80 -14.34 -5.46 -5.08
CA GLY A 80 -14.26 -6.10 -6.39
C GLY A 80 -12.84 -6.31 -6.88
N ARG A 81 -12.75 -7.00 -8.02
CA ARG A 81 -11.54 -7.17 -8.80
C ARG A 81 -11.83 -6.93 -10.27
N HIS A 82 -10.97 -6.18 -10.93
CA HIS A 82 -11.04 -5.89 -12.35
C HIS A 82 -9.75 -6.37 -13.02
N ARG A 83 -9.86 -7.00 -14.19
CA ARG A 83 -8.71 -7.56 -14.90
C ARG A 83 -8.76 -7.22 -16.39
N ALA A 84 -7.59 -6.92 -16.92
CA ALA A 84 -7.32 -6.81 -18.35
C ALA A 84 -5.90 -7.33 -18.62
N THR A 85 -5.50 -7.37 -19.89
CA THR A 85 -4.12 -7.71 -20.26
C THR A 85 -3.13 -6.77 -19.57
N GLY A 86 -2.25 -7.33 -18.74
CA GLY A 86 -1.24 -6.58 -18.00
C GLY A 86 -1.78 -5.72 -16.85
N LEU A 87 -3.05 -5.88 -16.43
CA LEU A 87 -3.63 -5.09 -15.35
C LEU A 87 -4.54 -5.94 -14.45
N ASP A 88 -4.27 -5.88 -13.15
CA ASP A 88 -5.13 -6.45 -12.12
C ASP A 88 -5.38 -5.41 -11.03
N VAL A 89 -6.65 -5.15 -10.73
CA VAL A 89 -7.07 -4.13 -9.75
C VAL A 89 -7.92 -4.81 -8.70
N LEU A 90 -7.49 -4.79 -7.45
CA LEU A 90 -8.27 -5.23 -6.29
C LEU A 90 -8.66 -4.02 -5.44
N HIS A 91 -9.87 -4.05 -4.88
CA HIS A 91 -10.38 -2.95 -4.06
C HIS A 91 -11.05 -3.47 -2.79
N GLY A 92 -10.69 -2.92 -1.65
CA GLY A 92 -11.28 -3.23 -0.35
C GLY A 92 -11.59 -1.99 0.48
N GLU A 93 -12.53 -2.12 1.40
CA GLU A 93 -12.95 -1.09 2.36
C GLU A 93 -12.89 -1.66 3.77
N VAL A 94 -12.52 -0.84 4.75
CA VAL A 94 -12.57 -1.12 6.18
C VAL A 94 -13.31 -0.02 6.90
N ARG A 95 -14.13 -0.44 7.87
CA ARG A 95 -14.73 0.40 8.90
C ARG A 95 -14.32 -0.13 10.26
N SER A 96 -13.96 0.79 11.15
CA SER A 96 -13.54 0.49 12.52
C SER A 96 -14.61 0.93 13.51
N PRO A 97 -14.78 0.23 14.65
CA PRO A 97 -15.51 0.76 15.79
C PRO A 97 -14.69 1.76 16.64
N CYS A 98 -13.37 1.87 16.42
CA CYS A 98 -12.47 2.75 17.17
C CYS A 98 -12.46 4.20 16.66
N TYR A 99 -12.86 4.41 15.41
CA TYR A 99 -12.85 5.71 14.73
C TYR A 99 -13.84 5.70 13.56
N GLU A 100 -14.33 6.87 13.16
CA GLU A 100 -15.35 7.03 12.10
C GLU A 100 -14.81 6.87 10.69
N VAL A 101 -13.49 6.95 10.52
CA VAL A 101 -12.83 6.99 9.21
C VAL A 101 -13.13 5.72 8.41
N VAL A 102 -13.58 5.92 7.18
CA VAL A 102 -13.68 4.87 6.17
C VAL A 102 -12.35 4.78 5.44
N HIS A 103 -11.70 3.62 5.52
CA HIS A 103 -10.45 3.34 4.81
C HIS A 103 -10.74 2.47 3.58
N THR A 104 -10.40 2.95 2.40
CA THR A 104 -10.39 2.13 1.18
C THR A 104 -8.96 1.96 0.68
N ARG A 105 -8.62 0.75 0.26
CA ARG A 105 -7.35 0.45 -0.41
C ARG A 105 -7.60 -0.16 -1.78
N ARG A 106 -6.96 0.40 -2.79
CA ARG A 106 -6.80 -0.26 -4.10
C ARG A 106 -5.38 -0.80 -4.24
N VAL A 107 -5.27 -2.02 -4.73
CA VAL A 107 -4.00 -2.65 -5.10
C VAL A 107 -4.05 -2.91 -6.60
N VAL A 108 -3.15 -2.27 -7.34
CA VAL A 108 -3.09 -2.31 -8.79
C VAL A 108 -1.77 -2.95 -9.21
N PHE A 109 -1.81 -4.12 -9.83
CA PHE A 109 -0.64 -4.81 -10.36
C PHE A 109 -0.55 -4.59 -11.86
N VAL A 110 0.58 -4.04 -12.32
CA VAL A 110 0.74 -3.54 -13.70
C VAL A 110 1.88 -4.29 -14.39
N ALA A 111 1.63 -4.72 -15.62
CA ALA A 111 2.56 -5.37 -16.54
C ALA A 111 3.26 -6.65 -16.04
N GLY A 112 2.94 -7.14 -14.84
CA GLY A 112 3.77 -8.15 -14.18
C GLY A 112 5.03 -7.57 -13.52
N GLU A 113 5.15 -6.24 -13.41
CA GLU A 113 6.40 -5.56 -13.08
C GLU A 113 6.37 -4.85 -11.71
N TYR A 114 5.26 -4.22 -11.33
CA TYR A 114 5.18 -3.41 -10.12
C TYR A 114 3.75 -3.28 -9.59
N TRP A 115 3.63 -2.74 -8.37
CA TRP A 115 2.34 -2.47 -7.73
C TRP A 115 2.14 -0.97 -7.47
N LEU A 116 0.91 -0.51 -7.64
CA LEU A 116 0.43 0.79 -7.17
C LEU A 116 -0.61 0.55 -6.08
N LEU A 117 -0.46 1.24 -4.96
CA LEU A 117 -1.39 1.23 -3.85
C LEU A 117 -2.00 2.61 -3.72
N GLU A 118 -3.32 2.67 -3.61
CA GLU A 118 -4.04 3.89 -3.24
C GLU A 118 -4.81 3.65 -1.96
N ASP A 119 -4.43 4.36 -0.91
CA ASP A 119 -5.13 4.41 0.36
C ASP A 119 -5.92 5.70 0.45
N ARG A 120 -7.26 5.63 0.44
CA ARG A 120 -8.12 6.79 0.70
C ARG A 120 -8.77 6.63 2.07
N LEU A 121 -8.55 7.63 2.92
CA LEU A 121 -9.08 7.73 4.26
C LEU A 121 -10.05 8.91 4.28
N ARG A 122 -11.29 8.67 4.69
CA ARG A 122 -12.34 9.69 4.75
C ARG A 122 -13.03 9.67 6.10
N GLY A 123 -12.93 10.76 6.85
CA GLY A 123 -13.66 10.99 8.09
C GLY A 123 -14.33 12.35 8.11
N ASP A 124 -15.13 12.60 9.14
CA ASP A 124 -15.87 13.85 9.32
C ASP A 124 -15.10 14.89 10.15
N ARG A 125 -14.01 14.47 10.82
CA ARG A 125 -13.18 15.29 11.71
C ARG A 125 -11.71 15.16 11.35
N ALA A 126 -10.88 16.07 11.86
CA ALA A 126 -9.44 16.01 11.65
C ALA A 126 -8.79 14.89 12.47
N HIS A 127 -7.96 14.08 11.82
CA HIS A 127 -7.20 12.98 12.41
C HIS A 127 -5.72 13.07 12.07
N ARG A 128 -4.94 12.22 12.74
CA ARG A 128 -3.61 11.80 12.30
C ARG A 128 -3.70 10.47 11.56
N TYR A 129 -3.06 10.39 10.41
CA TYR A 129 -2.94 9.18 9.59
C TYR A 129 -1.48 8.77 9.46
N ASP A 130 -1.16 7.51 9.75
CA ASP A 130 0.18 6.95 9.60
C ASP A 130 0.14 5.77 8.62
N LEU A 131 0.58 5.98 7.38
CA LEU A 131 0.80 4.89 6.41
C LEU A 131 2.08 4.15 6.77
N ARG A 132 2.03 2.82 6.81
CA ARG A 132 3.15 1.98 7.27
C ARG A 132 3.49 0.88 6.26
N PHE A 133 4.79 0.66 6.05
CA PHE A 133 5.34 -0.49 5.33
C PHE A 133 6.49 -1.11 6.13
N HIS A 134 6.32 -2.35 6.53
CA HIS A 134 7.29 -3.19 7.21
C HIS A 134 8.10 -3.94 6.16
N LEU A 135 9.43 -3.77 6.22
CA LEU A 135 10.36 -4.45 5.33
C LEU A 135 10.95 -5.67 6.02
N SER A 136 11.57 -6.56 5.25
CA SER A 136 12.23 -7.75 5.82
C SER A 136 13.40 -7.37 6.74
N ALA A 137 13.81 -8.28 7.63
CA ALA A 137 15.00 -8.09 8.47
C ALA A 137 16.28 -7.84 7.64
N ASP A 138 16.34 -8.41 6.42
CA ASP A 138 17.41 -8.17 5.45
C ASP A 138 17.53 -6.67 5.07
N ALA A 139 16.46 -5.88 5.20
CA ALA A 139 16.51 -4.44 4.95
C ALA A 139 17.06 -3.63 6.14
N TRP A 140 17.23 -4.23 7.33
CA TRP A 140 17.72 -3.52 8.51
C TRP A 140 19.10 -2.90 8.26
N GLN A 141 19.24 -1.60 8.57
CA GLN A 141 20.46 -0.81 8.29
C GLN A 141 20.89 -0.76 6.82
N ARG A 142 20.05 -1.25 5.90
CA ARG A 142 20.27 -1.22 4.44
C ARG A 142 19.11 -0.55 3.70
N THR A 143 18.35 0.25 4.45
CA THR A 143 17.25 1.05 3.92
C THR A 143 17.68 2.51 3.89
N GLU A 144 17.58 3.11 2.71
CA GLU A 144 17.89 4.51 2.47
C GLU A 144 16.63 5.26 2.07
N MET A 145 16.58 6.55 2.40
CA MET A 145 15.42 7.38 2.15
C MET A 145 15.85 8.72 1.57
N ALA A 146 15.16 9.15 0.52
CA ALA A 146 15.35 10.44 -0.11
C ALA A 146 13.99 11.10 -0.32
N ALA A 147 13.87 12.37 0.05
CA ALA A 147 12.65 13.16 -0.18
C ALA A 147 12.91 14.22 -1.23
N GLY A 148 12.27 14.06 -2.40
CA GLY A 148 12.24 15.07 -3.45
C GLY A 148 10.98 15.96 -3.36
N PRO A 149 10.85 16.94 -4.27
CA PRO A 149 9.68 17.81 -4.32
C PRO A 149 8.38 17.05 -4.63
N ALA A 150 8.44 16.06 -5.55
CA ALA A 150 7.27 15.29 -5.97
C ALA A 150 7.10 13.95 -5.23
N ASN A 151 8.21 13.26 -4.93
CA ASN A 151 8.17 11.91 -4.35
C ASN A 151 9.06 11.79 -3.11
N ALA A 152 8.61 10.99 -2.17
CA ALA A 152 9.45 10.32 -1.18
C ALA A 152 9.86 8.95 -1.72
N ILE A 153 11.16 8.66 -1.74
CA ILE A 153 11.71 7.41 -2.23
C ILE A 153 12.38 6.69 -1.08
N VAL A 154 12.00 5.44 -0.84
CA VAL A 154 12.71 4.51 0.03
C VAL A 154 13.33 3.42 -0.83
N ARG A 155 14.62 3.16 -0.64
CA ARG A 155 15.35 2.05 -1.27
C ARG A 155 15.73 1.04 -0.22
N ALA A 156 15.52 -0.22 -0.51
CA ALA A 156 15.95 -1.35 0.31
C ALA A 156 16.41 -2.50 -0.63
N PRO A 157 17.03 -3.56 -0.11
CA PRO A 157 17.51 -4.66 -0.94
C PRO A 157 16.39 -5.29 -1.79
N GLY A 158 16.45 -5.07 -3.11
CA GLY A 158 15.44 -5.57 -4.05
C GLY A 158 14.18 -4.72 -4.19
N LEU A 159 14.10 -3.55 -3.54
CA LEU A 159 12.87 -2.76 -3.42
C LEU A 159 13.13 -1.26 -3.61
N ALA A 160 12.22 -0.61 -4.33
CA ALA A 160 11.93 0.80 -4.12
C ALA A 160 10.45 1.02 -3.77
N LEU A 161 10.21 1.86 -2.77
CA LEU A 161 8.91 2.49 -2.51
C LEU A 161 8.98 3.93 -2.95
N VAL A 162 8.04 4.36 -3.79
CA VAL A 162 7.94 5.73 -4.29
C VAL A 162 6.56 6.25 -3.91
N VAL A 163 6.51 7.15 -2.92
CA VAL A 163 5.27 7.68 -2.38
C VAL A 163 5.05 9.07 -2.95
N ALA A 164 3.89 9.30 -3.57
CA ALA A 164 3.46 10.65 -3.93
C ALA A 164 3.35 11.49 -2.65
N ARG A 165 3.84 12.73 -2.69
CA ARG A 165 4.06 13.50 -1.46
C ARG A 165 2.75 13.82 -0.73
N ALA A 166 2.48 13.08 0.35
CA ALA A 166 1.42 13.35 1.32
C ALA A 166 1.97 13.81 2.68
N GLY A 167 3.18 13.35 3.04
CA GLY A 167 3.86 13.65 4.29
C GLY A 167 5.37 13.43 4.17
N THR A 168 6.11 13.62 5.26
CA THR A 168 7.56 13.35 5.29
C THR A 168 7.78 11.90 5.73
N PRO A 169 8.46 11.07 4.93
CA PRO A 169 8.71 9.69 5.30
C PRO A 169 9.72 9.61 6.46
N ARG A 170 9.60 8.57 7.28
CA ARG A 170 10.49 8.26 8.40
C ARG A 170 10.81 6.77 8.39
N LEU A 171 11.99 6.43 8.88
CA LEU A 171 12.36 5.06 9.21
C LEU A 171 12.22 4.88 10.72
N GLU A 172 11.41 3.91 11.11
CA GLU A 172 11.19 3.49 12.49
C GLU A 172 11.81 2.12 12.72
N ALA A 173 12.15 1.83 13.97
CA ALA A 173 12.55 0.49 14.38
C ALA A 173 11.30 -0.39 14.58
N GLY A 174 11.26 -1.51 13.86
CA GLY A 174 10.25 -2.55 14.02
C GLY A 174 10.88 -3.93 14.20
N TRP A 175 10.02 -4.95 14.08
CA TRP A 175 10.39 -6.33 14.31
C TRP A 175 9.65 -7.26 13.35
N VAL A 176 10.34 -8.31 12.91
CA VAL A 176 9.74 -9.45 12.22
C VAL A 176 10.03 -10.73 12.98
N ALA A 177 9.11 -11.67 12.97
CA ALA A 177 9.18 -12.94 13.69
C ALA A 177 8.68 -14.09 12.79
N GLU A 178 9.62 -14.65 12.03
CA GLU A 178 9.38 -15.77 11.10
C GLU A 178 9.15 -17.10 11.85
N SER A 179 9.56 -17.18 13.12
CA SER A 179 9.39 -18.36 13.97
C SER A 179 9.00 -17.98 15.40
N TYR A 180 8.40 -18.92 16.10
CA TYR A 180 7.92 -18.70 17.47
C TYR A 180 9.07 -18.38 18.43
N GLY A 181 8.90 -17.33 19.23
CA GLY A 181 9.86 -16.93 20.27
C GLY A 181 11.13 -16.23 19.74
N VAL A 182 11.29 -16.08 18.42
CA VAL A 182 12.44 -15.40 17.81
C VAL A 182 11.95 -14.20 17.01
N LYS A 183 12.56 -13.03 17.23
CA LYS A 183 12.28 -11.82 16.44
C LYS A 183 13.57 -11.11 16.06
N TYR A 184 13.59 -10.53 14.87
CA TYR A 184 14.70 -9.77 14.31
C TYR A 184 14.30 -8.31 14.14
N GLN A 185 15.26 -7.40 14.27
CA GLN A 185 15.02 -6.00 13.93
C GLN A 185 14.76 -5.86 12.44
N ALA A 186 13.80 -5.00 12.10
CA ALA A 186 13.45 -4.69 10.72
C ALA A 186 13.01 -3.23 10.62
N PRO A 187 13.27 -2.55 9.48
CA PRO A 187 12.88 -1.17 9.32
C PRO A 187 11.40 -1.07 8.95
N VAL A 188 10.73 -0.09 9.54
CA VAL A 188 9.36 0.28 9.17
C VAL A 188 9.39 1.65 8.54
N VAL A 189 8.92 1.74 7.31
CA VAL A 189 8.68 3.02 6.65
C VAL A 189 7.35 3.57 7.14
N SER A 190 7.36 4.79 7.66
CA SER A 190 6.14 5.50 8.05
C SER A 190 6.02 6.84 7.33
N ILE A 191 4.81 7.16 6.86
CA ILE A 191 4.45 8.49 6.37
C ILE A 191 3.25 8.98 7.18
N ALA A 192 3.48 9.99 8.01
CA ALA A 192 2.46 10.59 8.88
C ALA A 192 1.90 11.88 8.28
N VAL A 193 0.58 12.07 8.41
CA VAL A 193 -0.15 13.29 8.05
C VAL A 193 -1.11 13.65 9.17
N ASP A 194 -0.97 14.85 9.74
CA ASP A 194 -1.77 15.33 10.85
C ASP A 194 -2.84 16.36 10.42
N GLY A 195 -3.91 16.46 11.19
CA GLY A 195 -4.89 17.53 11.10
C GLY A 195 -5.75 17.51 9.84
N ARG A 196 -6.02 16.32 9.28
CA ARG A 196 -6.79 16.15 8.05
C ARG A 196 -8.04 15.30 8.28
N ALA A 197 -9.16 15.71 7.69
CA ALA A 197 -10.37 14.88 7.66
C ALA A 197 -10.28 13.80 6.59
N GLU A 198 -9.68 14.14 5.44
CA GLU A 198 -9.43 13.21 4.36
C GLU A 198 -7.97 13.24 3.95
N VAL A 199 -7.41 12.06 3.63
CA VAL A 199 -6.09 11.93 3.02
C VAL A 199 -6.10 10.82 1.98
N THR A 200 -5.35 11.01 0.90
CA THR A 200 -5.05 9.94 -0.05
C THR A 200 -3.54 9.74 -0.10
N PHE A 201 -3.09 8.50 0.10
CA PHE A 201 -1.72 8.11 -0.17
C PHE A 201 -1.67 7.30 -1.47
N THR A 202 -0.73 7.63 -2.33
CA THR A 202 -0.45 6.85 -3.54
C THR A 202 0.99 6.38 -3.49
N THR A 203 1.17 5.06 -3.46
CA THR A 203 2.48 4.43 -3.30
C THR A 203 2.74 3.50 -4.47
N LEU A 204 3.88 3.68 -5.11
CA LEU A 204 4.43 2.77 -6.10
C LEU A 204 5.46 1.85 -5.41
N ILE A 205 5.34 0.55 -5.64
CA ILE A 205 6.18 -0.50 -5.05
C ILE A 205 6.82 -1.28 -6.19
N VAL A 206 8.14 -1.22 -6.29
CA VAL A 206 8.90 -1.70 -7.45
C VAL A 206 10.00 -2.66 -7.01
N PRO A 207 10.05 -3.88 -7.57
CA PRO A 207 11.25 -4.71 -7.50
C PRO A 207 12.42 -3.98 -8.16
N LEU A 208 13.45 -3.64 -7.39
CA LEU A 208 14.57 -2.84 -7.88
C LEU A 208 15.89 -3.57 -7.72
N ALA A 209 16.55 -3.87 -8.85
CA ALA A 209 17.89 -4.41 -8.85
C ALA A 209 18.92 -3.38 -8.33
N PRO A 210 20.03 -3.82 -7.71
CA PRO A 210 21.10 -2.92 -7.25
C PRO A 210 21.59 -1.99 -8.36
N GLY A 211 21.83 -0.71 -8.03
CA GLY A 211 22.34 0.30 -8.96
C GLY A 211 21.32 0.86 -9.96
N ARG A 212 20.11 0.30 -10.04
CA ARG A 212 19.05 0.88 -10.89
C ARG A 212 18.46 2.14 -10.28
N ILE A 213 18.01 3.03 -11.15
CA ILE A 213 17.27 4.25 -10.77
C ILE A 213 15.79 3.85 -10.60
N PRO A 214 15.16 4.14 -9.44
CA PRO A 214 13.75 3.93 -9.22
C PRO A 214 12.96 4.79 -10.21
N PRO A 215 11.81 4.29 -10.69
CA PRO A 215 10.90 5.11 -11.47
C PRO A 215 10.39 6.30 -10.64
N SER A 216 9.92 7.34 -11.32
CA SER A 216 9.20 8.45 -10.70
C SER A 216 7.69 8.25 -10.80
N LEU A 217 6.94 8.81 -9.85
CA LEU A 217 5.49 8.74 -9.79
C LEU A 217 4.89 10.15 -9.86
N ALA A 218 4.04 10.43 -10.84
CA ALA A 218 3.17 11.60 -10.84
C ALA A 218 1.72 11.15 -10.65
N VAL A 219 0.96 11.89 -9.84
CA VAL A 219 -0.46 11.62 -9.59
C VAL A 219 -1.28 12.77 -10.16
N HIS A 220 -2.24 12.41 -11.01
CA HIS A 220 -3.17 13.30 -11.69
C HIS A 220 -4.58 12.97 -11.18
N GLY A 221 -5.18 13.91 -10.44
CA GLY A 221 -6.56 13.80 -9.97
C GLY A 221 -7.53 14.45 -10.96
N GLY A 222 -8.72 13.88 -11.10
CA GLY A 222 -9.80 14.51 -11.88
C GLY A 222 -11.12 13.75 -11.73
N ASP A 223 -12.23 14.46 -11.51
CA ASP A 223 -13.61 13.94 -11.56
C ASP A 223 -13.88 12.62 -10.76
N GLY A 224 -13.10 12.30 -9.73
CA GLY A 224 -13.24 11.03 -8.99
C GLY A 224 -12.49 9.83 -9.60
N ALA A 225 -11.74 10.05 -10.68
CA ALA A 225 -10.65 9.18 -11.11
C ALA A 225 -9.34 9.52 -10.38
N THR A 226 -8.49 8.51 -10.25
CA THR A 226 -7.05 8.70 -10.04
C THR A 226 -6.35 8.20 -11.29
N VAL A 227 -5.51 9.05 -11.86
CA VAL A 227 -4.57 8.68 -12.92
C VAL A 227 -3.16 8.88 -12.38
N VAL A 228 -2.25 7.98 -12.70
CA VAL A 228 -0.84 8.11 -12.37
C VAL A 228 0.00 7.91 -13.60
N GLU A 229 1.12 8.63 -13.64
CA GLU A 229 2.19 8.42 -14.60
C GLU A 229 3.40 7.85 -13.85
N VAL A 230 3.87 6.68 -14.29
CA VAL A 230 5.07 6.05 -13.79
C VAL A 230 6.14 6.12 -14.88
N ARG A 231 7.19 6.92 -14.66
CA ARG A 231 8.28 7.08 -15.65
C ARG A 231 9.49 6.25 -15.26
N GLY A 232 10.12 5.62 -16.24
CA GLY A 232 11.26 4.73 -16.00
C GLY A 232 10.84 3.26 -15.88
N THR A 233 9.78 2.86 -16.58
CA THR A 233 9.24 1.50 -16.61
C THR A 233 9.84 0.67 -17.74
N GLY A 234 9.50 -0.62 -17.78
CA GLY A 234 9.96 -1.55 -18.79
C GLY A 234 11.42 -2.01 -18.60
N PRO A 235 11.91 -2.94 -19.45
CA PRO A 235 13.20 -3.61 -19.26
C PRO A 235 14.40 -2.66 -19.26
N ASP A 236 14.38 -1.65 -20.12
CA ASP A 236 15.45 -0.65 -20.25
C ASP A 236 15.27 0.56 -19.33
N GLY A 237 14.11 0.68 -18.67
CA GLY A 237 13.77 1.81 -17.79
C GLY A 237 13.56 3.11 -18.56
N ARG A 238 13.12 3.05 -19.83
CA ARG A 238 12.92 4.23 -20.68
C ARG A 238 11.45 4.49 -21.04
N ALA A 239 10.56 3.56 -20.69
CA ALA A 239 9.14 3.72 -20.93
C ALA A 239 8.45 4.54 -19.83
N SER A 240 7.23 4.98 -20.14
CA SER A 240 6.32 5.59 -19.19
C SER A 240 4.98 4.86 -19.23
N ASP A 241 4.45 4.52 -18.05
CA ASP A 241 3.15 3.88 -17.92
C ASP A 241 2.14 4.89 -17.37
N TRP A 242 1.00 5.03 -18.07
CA TRP A 242 -0.16 5.74 -17.56
C TRP A 242 -1.15 4.73 -17.05
N VAL A 243 -1.60 4.89 -15.81
CA VAL A 243 -2.51 3.96 -15.14
C VAL A 243 -3.62 4.75 -14.49
N GLY A 244 -4.87 4.42 -14.78
CA GLY A 244 -6.04 5.12 -14.26
C GLY A 244 -7.06 4.17 -13.69
N TRP A 245 -7.75 4.59 -12.63
CA TRP A 245 -8.85 3.84 -12.04
C TRP A 245 -9.90 4.75 -11.38
N ARG A 246 -11.12 4.22 -11.26
CA ARG A 246 -12.29 4.87 -10.64
C ARG A 246 -13.08 3.83 -9.84
N SER A 247 -14.10 4.27 -9.10
CA SER A 247 -15.03 3.35 -8.42
C SER A 247 -16.12 2.81 -9.34
N THR A 248 -16.46 3.55 -10.39
CA THR A 248 -17.50 3.21 -11.37
C THR A 248 -17.00 3.55 -12.77
N ARG A 249 -17.62 2.97 -13.80
CA ARG A 249 -17.26 3.25 -15.20
C ARG A 249 -17.32 4.76 -15.47
N GLY A 250 -16.30 5.28 -16.12
CA GLY A 250 -16.22 6.68 -16.51
C GLY A 250 -14.97 6.99 -17.33
N ARG A 251 -14.74 8.27 -17.61
CA ARG A 251 -13.58 8.77 -18.37
C ARG A 251 -12.26 8.61 -17.61
N LEU A 252 -11.21 8.13 -18.28
CA LEU A 252 -9.83 8.05 -17.80
C LEU A 252 -8.92 8.73 -18.82
N GLU A 253 -8.24 9.79 -18.41
CA GLU A 253 -7.32 10.57 -19.24
C GLU A 253 -5.90 10.03 -19.04
N LEU A 254 -5.49 9.05 -19.83
CA LEU A 254 -4.21 8.35 -19.74
C LEU A 254 -3.17 9.02 -20.65
N GLY A 255 -2.75 10.24 -20.32
CA GLY A 255 -1.79 10.99 -21.12
C GLY A 255 -2.35 11.29 -22.52
N PRO A 256 -1.84 10.65 -23.60
CA PRO A 256 -2.33 10.89 -24.96
C PRO A 256 -3.71 10.30 -25.29
N LEU A 257 -4.24 9.40 -24.46
CA LEU A 257 -5.44 8.62 -24.78
C LEU A 257 -6.52 8.80 -23.73
N GLU A 258 -7.76 8.99 -24.18
CA GLU A 258 -8.94 8.89 -23.34
C GLU A 258 -9.54 7.48 -23.44
N VAL A 259 -9.79 6.86 -22.29
CA VAL A 259 -10.47 5.56 -22.19
C VAL A 259 -11.71 5.70 -21.32
N ARG A 260 -12.83 5.11 -21.73
CA ARG A 260 -14.01 4.97 -20.85
C ARG A 260 -14.03 3.57 -20.24
N GLY A 261 -13.89 3.48 -18.93
CA GLY A 261 -13.80 2.21 -18.19
C GLY A 261 -13.73 2.40 -16.68
N VAL A 262 -13.54 1.30 -15.95
CA VAL A 262 -13.30 1.35 -14.49
C VAL A 262 -11.83 1.53 -14.19
N ALA A 263 -10.97 0.85 -14.94
CA ALA A 263 -9.53 0.98 -14.86
C ALA A 263 -8.90 0.75 -16.22
N ALA A 264 -7.77 1.39 -16.50
CA ALA A 264 -7.02 1.17 -17.71
C ALA A 264 -5.55 1.51 -17.48
N TRP A 265 -4.68 0.93 -18.28
CA TRP A 265 -3.27 1.27 -18.31
C TRP A 265 -2.78 1.26 -19.75
N LEU A 266 -1.80 2.10 -20.04
CA LEU A 266 -1.04 2.03 -21.27
C LEU A 266 0.44 2.26 -21.00
N ARG A 267 1.28 1.72 -21.87
CA ARG A 267 2.71 1.99 -21.89
C ARG A 267 3.06 2.81 -23.11
N GLN A 268 3.80 3.89 -22.90
CA GLN A 268 4.44 4.68 -23.95
C GLN A 268 5.94 4.39 -24.00
N SER A 269 6.47 4.24 -25.21
CA SER A 269 7.91 4.20 -25.44
C SER A 269 8.58 5.56 -25.20
N GLU A 270 9.91 5.61 -25.25
CA GLU A 270 10.69 6.86 -25.19
C GLU A 270 10.31 7.84 -26.33
N SER A 271 9.85 7.34 -27.48
CA SER A 271 9.38 8.15 -28.61
C SER A 271 7.92 8.62 -28.47
N GLY A 272 7.22 8.21 -27.40
CA GLY A 272 5.82 8.55 -27.14
C GLY A 272 4.79 7.62 -27.81
N GLU A 273 5.24 6.59 -28.53
CA GLU A 273 4.35 5.60 -29.15
C GLU A 273 3.68 4.72 -28.09
N ILE A 274 2.36 4.50 -28.22
CA ILE A 274 1.64 3.56 -27.36
C ILE A 274 1.98 2.13 -27.80
N VAL A 275 2.69 1.40 -26.95
CA VAL A 275 3.12 0.02 -27.25
C VAL A 275 2.16 -1.03 -26.70
N VAL A 276 1.45 -0.74 -25.61
CA VAL A 276 0.51 -1.65 -24.96
C VAL A 276 -0.64 -0.84 -24.36
N LEU A 277 -1.86 -1.39 -24.41
CA LEU A 277 -3.04 -0.89 -23.74
C LEU A 277 -3.81 -2.06 -23.12
N GLY A 278 -4.22 -1.91 -21.86
CA GLY A 278 -5.16 -2.81 -21.20
C GLY A 278 -6.24 -2.01 -20.50
N ALA A 279 -7.51 -2.38 -20.67
CA ALA A 279 -8.62 -1.66 -20.06
C ALA A 279 -9.68 -2.64 -19.52
N CYS A 280 -10.24 -2.28 -18.36
CA CYS A 280 -11.23 -3.03 -17.62
C CYS A 280 -12.61 -2.38 -17.75
N ASP A 281 -13.62 -3.19 -18.00
CA ASP A 281 -15.04 -2.79 -18.03
C ASP A 281 -15.30 -1.58 -18.93
N THR A 282 -14.78 -1.61 -20.16
CA THR A 282 -14.98 -0.56 -21.15
C THR A 282 -16.38 -0.62 -21.76
N ASP A 283 -16.78 0.47 -22.43
CA ASP A 283 -17.87 0.41 -23.39
C ASP A 283 -17.42 -0.48 -24.59
N THR A 284 -18.35 -1.24 -25.15
CA THR A 284 -18.17 -1.99 -26.41
C THR A 284 -18.27 -1.07 -27.61
#